data_AF-A0A6A3UFH0-F1
#
_entry.id   AF-A0A6A3UFH0-F1
#
_cell.length_a   1.000
_cell.length_b   1.000
_cell.length_c   1.000
_cell.angle_alpha   90.00
_cell.angle_beta   90.00
_cell.angle_gamma   90.00
#
_symmetry.space_group_name_H-M   'P 1'
#
loop_
_entity.id
_entity.type
_entity.pdbx_description
1 polymer ?
#
loop_
_entity_poly.entity_id
_entity_poly.type
_entity_poly.pdbx_seq_one_letter_code
_entity_poly.pdbx_strand_id
1 'polypeptide(L)'
;MEDTAALLGSSAIKQRLAGVTGLLEQLRRQDAAPEASATLIPHVLPCLRDHNSKIALGALEILQLLVSRVAESTLRSYFKLLWLSLVERLGDSKLPVREKAVDVVVEISVVLDVDTVLDKLKGCMGHKNWRTREQSLHAVWRCLERQDLFREKQDELLDDVLKLLEDSSKDVRDAAITALEKFYMCIGASLLSDLEYKNIRPSQVKTLTGRFERIPVRGNENRAVTPSYDDRSNQDNDDAPAQGDAAPEKLSSILSS
;
A
#
# COMPACT_ATOMS: atom_id res chain seq x y z
N MET A 1 -13.37 -24.49 -18.47
CA MET A 1 -13.62 -23.09 -18.06
C MET A 1 -14.90 -22.56 -18.67
N GLU A 2 -15.10 -22.61 -19.99
CA GLU A 2 -16.32 -22.11 -20.64
C GLU A 2 -17.64 -22.70 -20.10
N ASP A 3 -17.77 -24.03 -20.01
CA ASP A 3 -19.00 -24.64 -19.46
C ASP A 3 -19.29 -24.20 -18.02
N THR A 4 -18.24 -23.97 -17.23
CA THR A 4 -18.36 -23.46 -15.85
C THR A 4 -18.73 -21.98 -15.83
N ALA A 5 -18.20 -21.18 -16.77
CA ALA A 5 -18.55 -19.78 -16.93
C ALA A 5 -19.99 -19.58 -17.42
N ALA A 6 -20.53 -20.50 -18.22
CA ALA A 6 -21.92 -20.47 -18.65
C ALA A 6 -22.91 -20.50 -17.47
N LEU A 7 -22.53 -21.16 -16.35
CA LEU A 7 -23.35 -21.20 -15.13
C LEU A 7 -23.57 -19.80 -14.51
N LEU A 8 -22.65 -18.85 -14.75
CA LEU A 8 -22.77 -17.46 -14.28
C LEU A 8 -23.95 -16.73 -14.92
N GLY A 9 -24.37 -17.13 -16.13
CA GLY A 9 -25.54 -16.57 -16.81
C GLY A 9 -26.88 -17.17 -16.35
N SER A 10 -26.88 -18.13 -15.42
CA SER A 10 -28.10 -18.81 -14.99
C SER A 10 -29.03 -17.90 -14.19
N SER A 11 -30.34 -18.03 -14.40
CA SER A 11 -31.35 -17.39 -13.53
C SER A 11 -31.33 -17.96 -12.10
N ALA A 12 -30.86 -19.20 -11.92
CA ALA A 12 -30.79 -19.87 -10.63
C ALA A 12 -29.54 -19.46 -9.84
N ILE A 13 -29.75 -18.86 -8.65
CA ILE A 13 -28.68 -18.43 -7.74
C ILE A 13 -27.70 -19.58 -7.41
N LYS A 14 -28.22 -20.80 -7.19
CA LYS A 14 -27.39 -21.99 -6.89
C LYS A 14 -26.42 -22.31 -8.03
N GLN A 15 -26.87 -22.17 -9.27
CA GLN A 15 -26.01 -22.42 -10.45
C GLN A 15 -24.95 -21.33 -10.58
N ARG A 16 -25.32 -20.06 -10.38
CA ARG A 16 -24.33 -18.96 -10.40
C ARG A 16 -23.28 -19.12 -9.30
N LEU A 17 -23.67 -19.52 -8.08
CA LEU A 17 -22.73 -19.80 -6.99
C LEU A 17 -21.79 -20.96 -7.33
N ALA A 18 -22.30 -22.03 -7.96
CA ALA A 18 -21.48 -23.14 -8.45
C ALA A 18 -20.51 -22.67 -9.55
N GLY A 19 -20.98 -21.84 -10.48
CA GLY A 19 -20.16 -21.22 -11.53
C GLY A 19 -19.02 -20.39 -10.97
N VAL A 20 -19.32 -19.50 -10.01
CA VAL A 20 -18.30 -18.68 -9.32
C VAL A 20 -17.26 -19.56 -8.65
N THR A 21 -17.71 -20.54 -7.86
CA THR A 21 -16.81 -21.41 -7.09
C THR A 21 -15.92 -22.25 -8.01
N GLY A 22 -16.52 -22.89 -9.01
CA GLY A 22 -15.81 -23.73 -9.96
C GLY A 22 -14.84 -22.94 -10.84
N LEU A 23 -15.23 -21.75 -11.30
CA LEU A 23 -14.36 -20.93 -12.14
C LEU A 23 -13.17 -20.39 -11.35
N LEU A 24 -13.36 -19.98 -10.09
CA LEU A 24 -12.26 -19.60 -9.21
C LEU A 24 -11.28 -20.74 -8.96
N GLU A 25 -11.78 -21.96 -8.70
CA GLU A 25 -10.92 -23.12 -8.50
C GLU A 25 -10.12 -23.45 -9.76
N GLN A 26 -10.74 -23.40 -10.94
CA GLN A 26 -10.05 -23.62 -12.22
C GLN A 26 -8.99 -22.55 -12.49
N LEU A 27 -9.33 -21.27 -12.32
CA LEU A 27 -8.41 -20.16 -12.54
C LEU A 27 -7.24 -20.15 -11.53
N ARG A 28 -7.43 -20.64 -10.31
CA ARG A 28 -6.35 -20.74 -9.31
C ARG A 28 -5.43 -21.93 -9.57
N ARG A 29 -5.93 -23.00 -10.21
CA ARG A 29 -5.14 -24.19 -10.53
C ARG A 29 -4.24 -24.04 -11.74
N GLN A 30 -4.69 -23.30 -12.75
CA GLN A 30 -3.98 -23.15 -14.01
C GLN A 30 -4.10 -21.72 -14.53
N ASP A 31 -3.01 -21.23 -15.11
CA ASP A 31 -3.08 -20.03 -15.94
C ASP A 31 -3.70 -20.41 -17.29
N ALA A 32 -4.69 -19.63 -17.69
CA ALA A 32 -5.29 -19.73 -19.02
C ALA A 32 -4.55 -18.80 -19.97
N ALA A 33 -4.44 -19.19 -21.24
CA ALA A 33 -3.93 -18.31 -22.29
C ALA A 33 -4.72 -16.97 -22.29
N PRO A 34 -4.10 -15.84 -22.63
CA PRO A 34 -4.76 -14.53 -22.59
C PRO A 34 -6.06 -14.47 -23.37
N GLU A 35 -6.11 -15.12 -24.53
CA GLU A 35 -7.31 -15.21 -25.38
C GLU A 35 -8.43 -15.97 -24.67
N ALA A 36 -8.10 -17.08 -24.00
CA ALA A 36 -9.06 -17.86 -23.23
C ALA A 36 -9.50 -17.15 -21.93
N SER A 37 -8.65 -16.32 -21.33
CA SER A 37 -9.04 -15.46 -20.21
C SER A 37 -10.00 -14.36 -20.66
N ALA A 38 -9.78 -13.81 -21.86
CA ALA A 38 -10.60 -12.75 -22.43
C ALA A 38 -12.05 -13.19 -22.68
N THR A 39 -12.26 -14.43 -23.13
CA THR A 39 -13.62 -14.96 -23.36
C THR A 39 -14.45 -15.06 -22.09
N LEU A 40 -13.83 -15.11 -20.91
CA LEU A 40 -14.51 -15.19 -19.62
C LEU A 40 -15.06 -13.83 -19.13
N ILE A 41 -14.50 -12.70 -19.57
CA ILE A 41 -14.90 -11.35 -19.10
C ILE A 41 -16.41 -11.10 -19.32
N PRO A 42 -17.00 -11.36 -20.51
CA PRO A 42 -18.44 -11.22 -20.73
C PRO A 42 -19.33 -12.01 -19.77
N HIS A 43 -18.90 -13.20 -19.32
CA HIS A 43 -19.66 -14.01 -18.37
C HIS A 43 -19.65 -13.43 -16.95
N VAL A 44 -18.54 -12.78 -16.57
CA VAL A 44 -18.33 -12.23 -15.23
C VAL A 44 -19.00 -10.86 -15.08
N LEU A 45 -19.01 -10.05 -16.15
CA LEU A 45 -19.53 -8.67 -16.14
C LEU A 45 -20.93 -8.52 -15.50
N PRO A 46 -21.96 -9.32 -15.88
CA PRO A 46 -23.27 -9.23 -15.24
C PRO A 46 -23.25 -9.57 -13.75
N CYS A 47 -22.38 -10.50 -13.34
CA CYS A 47 -22.28 -10.96 -11.96
C CYS A 47 -21.70 -9.90 -11.02
N LEU A 48 -20.92 -8.95 -11.53
CA LEU A 48 -20.43 -7.81 -10.73
C LEU A 48 -21.58 -7.01 -10.11
N ARG A 49 -22.75 -6.98 -10.76
CA ARG A 49 -23.95 -6.25 -10.32
C ARG A 49 -25.02 -7.17 -9.74
N ASP A 50 -24.69 -8.43 -9.44
CA ASP A 50 -25.64 -9.37 -8.84
C ASP A 50 -26.14 -8.85 -7.48
N HIS A 51 -27.42 -9.07 -7.18
CA HIS A 51 -28.03 -8.73 -5.90
C HIS A 51 -27.51 -9.60 -4.75
N ASN A 52 -26.99 -10.79 -5.06
CA ASN A 52 -26.34 -11.65 -4.11
C ASN A 52 -24.88 -11.24 -3.93
N SER A 53 -24.57 -10.64 -2.77
CA SER A 53 -23.20 -10.20 -2.45
C SER A 53 -22.12 -11.28 -2.54
N LYS A 54 -22.43 -12.57 -2.36
CA LYS A 54 -21.45 -13.66 -2.53
C LYS A 54 -21.09 -13.87 -4.00
N ILE A 55 -22.07 -13.72 -4.90
CA ILE A 55 -21.84 -13.79 -6.34
C ILE A 55 -21.05 -12.56 -6.79
N ALA A 56 -21.45 -11.35 -6.36
CA ALA A 56 -20.73 -10.12 -6.70
C ALA A 56 -19.27 -10.14 -6.20
N LEU A 57 -19.04 -10.60 -4.96
CA LEU A 57 -17.70 -10.76 -4.40
C LEU A 57 -16.87 -11.75 -5.23
N GLY A 58 -17.41 -12.95 -5.48
CA GLY A 58 -16.68 -13.94 -6.27
C GLY A 58 -16.46 -13.52 -7.72
N ALA A 59 -17.36 -12.73 -8.31
CA ALA A 59 -17.15 -12.12 -9.62
C ALA A 59 -15.98 -11.12 -9.61
N LEU A 60 -15.83 -10.32 -8.55
CA LEU A 60 -14.66 -9.45 -8.39
C LEU A 60 -13.37 -10.25 -8.19
N GLU A 61 -13.40 -11.35 -7.44
CA GLU A 61 -12.24 -12.25 -7.29
C GLU A 61 -11.82 -12.88 -8.62
N ILE A 62 -12.79 -13.32 -9.44
CA ILE A 62 -12.53 -13.83 -10.78
C ILE A 62 -11.95 -12.72 -11.64
N LEU A 63 -12.58 -11.55 -11.64
CA LEU A 63 -12.13 -10.41 -12.44
C LEU A 63 -10.70 -9.98 -12.09
N GLN A 64 -10.33 -9.98 -10.80
CA GLN A 64 -8.96 -9.68 -10.37
C GLN A 64 -7.95 -10.62 -11.05
N LEU A 65 -8.23 -11.92 -11.11
CA LEU A 65 -7.38 -12.89 -11.79
C LEU A 65 -7.36 -12.67 -13.31
N LEU A 66 -8.49 -12.31 -13.91
CA LEU A 66 -8.58 -12.10 -15.36
C LEU A 66 -7.82 -10.84 -15.80
N VAL A 67 -7.87 -9.76 -15.01
CA VAL A 67 -7.21 -8.47 -15.33
C VAL A 67 -5.73 -8.67 -15.61
N SER A 68 -5.03 -9.46 -14.79
CA SER A 68 -3.60 -9.74 -14.94
C SER A 68 -3.26 -10.78 -16.02
N ARG A 69 -4.27 -11.44 -16.59
CA ARG A 69 -4.11 -12.54 -17.56
C ARG A 69 -4.54 -12.19 -18.97
N VAL A 70 -5.22 -11.07 -19.19
CA VAL A 70 -5.63 -10.62 -20.53
C VAL A 70 -4.64 -9.61 -21.11
N ALA A 71 -4.63 -9.48 -22.44
CA ALA A 71 -3.89 -8.41 -23.09
C ALA A 71 -4.42 -7.02 -22.67
N GLU A 72 -3.53 -6.02 -22.59
CA GLU A 72 -3.90 -4.64 -22.27
C GLU A 72 -5.01 -4.12 -23.21
N SER A 73 -4.91 -4.41 -24.51
CA SER A 73 -5.89 -4.00 -25.52
C SER A 73 -7.29 -4.56 -25.24
N THR A 74 -7.37 -5.82 -24.78
CA THR A 74 -8.62 -6.44 -24.34
C THR A 74 -9.18 -5.72 -23.11
N LEU A 75 -8.36 -5.52 -22.08
CA LEU A 75 -8.79 -4.82 -20.87
C LEU A 75 -9.29 -3.41 -21.16
N ARG A 76 -8.55 -2.67 -22.01
CA ARG A 76 -8.90 -1.31 -22.45
C ARG A 76 -10.24 -1.27 -23.18
N SER A 77 -10.58 -2.29 -23.96
CA SER A 77 -11.88 -2.40 -24.64
C SER A 77 -13.06 -2.56 -23.67
N TYR A 78 -12.85 -3.24 -22.54
CA TYR A 78 -13.87 -3.42 -21.49
C TYR A 78 -13.85 -2.33 -20.41
N PHE A 79 -12.80 -1.52 -20.34
CA PHE A 79 -12.54 -0.60 -19.23
C PHE A 79 -13.74 0.29 -18.89
N LYS A 80 -14.43 0.85 -19.89
CA LYS A 80 -15.61 1.70 -19.66
C LYS A 80 -16.73 0.98 -18.90
N LEU A 81 -17.01 -0.29 -19.26
CA LEU A 81 -18.08 -1.09 -18.64
C LEU A 81 -17.66 -1.61 -17.27
N LEU A 82 -16.41 -2.06 -17.15
CA LEU A 82 -15.82 -2.49 -15.88
C LEU A 82 -15.81 -1.35 -14.88
N TRP A 83 -15.38 -0.16 -15.29
CA TRP A 83 -15.31 1.01 -14.43
C TRP A 83 -16.66 1.38 -13.84
N LEU A 84 -17.73 1.39 -14.64
CA LEU A 84 -19.08 1.66 -14.15
C LEU A 84 -19.50 0.67 -13.05
N SER A 85 -19.22 -0.61 -13.26
CA SER A 85 -19.54 -1.66 -12.28
C SER A 85 -18.67 -1.55 -11.03
N LEU A 86 -17.39 -1.22 -11.17
CA LEU A 86 -16.45 -1.05 -10.06
C LEU A 86 -16.83 0.15 -9.18
N VAL A 87 -17.24 1.28 -9.75
CA VAL A 87 -17.70 2.44 -8.98
C VAL A 87 -18.90 2.09 -8.10
N GLU A 88 -19.84 1.28 -8.61
CA GLU A 88 -20.95 0.76 -7.81
C GLU A 88 -20.46 -0.16 -6.69
N ARG A 89 -19.47 -1.03 -6.95
CA ARG A 89 -18.91 -1.97 -5.97
C ARG A 89 -18.04 -1.30 -4.91
N LEU A 90 -17.30 -0.24 -5.24
CA LEU A 90 -16.62 0.63 -4.26
C LEU A 90 -17.64 1.25 -3.28
N GLY A 91 -18.88 1.43 -3.71
CA GLY A 91 -19.98 1.94 -2.89
C GLY A 91 -20.80 0.88 -2.15
N ASP A 92 -20.43 -0.41 -2.21
CA ASP A 92 -21.28 -1.51 -1.74
C ASP A 92 -21.50 -1.47 -0.22
N SER A 93 -22.69 -1.91 0.21
CA SER A 93 -23.05 -2.07 1.61
C SER A 93 -22.13 -3.04 2.38
N LYS A 94 -21.56 -4.04 1.70
CA LYS A 94 -20.71 -5.08 2.28
C LYS A 94 -19.24 -4.71 2.15
N LEU A 95 -18.54 -4.60 3.29
CA LEU A 95 -17.11 -4.26 3.31
C LEU A 95 -16.24 -5.19 2.44
N PRO A 96 -16.41 -6.53 2.48
CA PRO A 96 -15.59 -7.42 1.63
C PRO A 96 -15.72 -7.16 0.13
N VAL A 97 -16.91 -6.72 -0.33
CA VAL A 97 -17.13 -6.36 -1.74
C VAL A 97 -16.38 -5.08 -2.08
N ARG A 98 -16.39 -4.09 -1.17
CA ARG A 98 -15.66 -2.84 -1.34
C ARG A 98 -14.15 -3.06 -1.41
N GLU A 99 -13.60 -3.81 -0.45
CA GLU A 99 -12.17 -4.10 -0.39
C GLU A 99 -11.70 -4.86 -1.63
N LYS A 100 -12.48 -5.86 -2.08
CA LYS A 100 -12.15 -6.59 -3.30
C LYS A 100 -12.30 -5.73 -4.56
N ALA A 101 -13.22 -4.77 -4.60
CA ALA A 101 -13.29 -3.80 -5.69
C ALA A 101 -12.06 -2.90 -5.74
N VAL A 102 -11.53 -2.47 -4.58
CA VAL A 102 -10.25 -1.75 -4.50
C VAL A 102 -9.10 -2.62 -5.06
N ASP A 103 -9.02 -3.89 -4.67
CA ASP A 103 -8.01 -4.81 -5.21
C ASP A 103 -8.05 -4.90 -6.74
N VAL A 104 -9.25 -5.00 -7.34
CA VAL A 104 -9.41 -5.04 -8.80
C VAL A 104 -8.97 -3.72 -9.43
N VAL A 105 -9.30 -2.58 -8.85
CA VAL A 105 -8.88 -1.26 -9.36
C VAL A 105 -7.35 -1.14 -9.35
N VAL A 106 -6.69 -1.59 -8.29
CA VAL A 106 -5.22 -1.60 -8.18
C VAL A 106 -4.61 -2.51 -9.25
N GLU A 107 -5.19 -3.69 -9.49
CA GLU A 107 -4.70 -4.59 -10.55
C GLU A 107 -4.85 -3.94 -11.94
N ILE A 108 -5.99 -3.28 -12.19
CA ILE A 108 -6.21 -2.55 -13.45
C ILE A 108 -5.18 -1.43 -13.62
N SER A 109 -4.78 -0.75 -12.55
CA SER A 109 -3.79 0.34 -12.64
C SER A 109 -2.39 -0.16 -12.99
N VAL A 110 -2.08 -1.43 -12.73
CA VAL A 110 -0.80 -2.06 -13.08
C VAL A 110 -0.80 -2.52 -14.55
N VAL A 111 -1.93 -3.02 -15.04
CA VAL A 111 -2.05 -3.52 -16.41
C VAL A 111 -2.30 -2.40 -17.41
N LEU A 112 -3.12 -1.42 -17.04
CA LEU A 112 -3.31 -0.19 -17.79
C LEU A 112 -2.33 0.89 -17.30
N ASP A 113 -2.49 2.09 -17.84
CA ASP A 113 -1.83 3.30 -17.35
C ASP A 113 -2.40 3.75 -15.99
N VAL A 114 -1.52 4.01 -15.03
CA VAL A 114 -1.89 4.41 -13.67
C VAL A 114 -2.58 5.77 -13.63
N ASP A 115 -2.15 6.72 -14.46
CA ASP A 115 -2.71 8.07 -14.52
C ASP A 115 -4.17 8.04 -14.94
N THR A 116 -4.48 7.23 -15.94
CA THR A 116 -5.86 6.94 -16.37
C THR A 116 -6.74 6.45 -15.22
N VAL A 117 -6.22 5.62 -14.31
CA VAL A 117 -6.97 5.09 -13.16
C VAL A 117 -7.08 6.14 -12.05
N LEU A 118 -6.00 6.88 -11.76
CA LEU A 118 -5.98 7.94 -10.77
C LEU A 118 -6.97 9.06 -11.11
N ASP A 119 -7.05 9.48 -12.38
CA ASP A 119 -8.02 10.47 -12.86
C ASP A 119 -9.47 10.04 -12.58
N LYS A 120 -9.77 8.75 -12.83
CA LYS A 120 -11.09 8.19 -12.57
C LYS A 120 -11.40 8.12 -11.07
N LEU A 121 -10.42 7.78 -10.25
CA LEU A 121 -10.55 7.74 -8.80
C LEU A 121 -10.72 9.14 -8.19
N LYS A 122 -10.02 10.14 -8.70
CA LYS A 122 -10.21 11.55 -8.34
C LYS A 122 -11.64 12.00 -8.57
N GLY A 123 -12.25 11.61 -9.70
CA GLY A 123 -13.68 11.82 -9.94
C GLY A 123 -14.60 11.13 -8.93
N CYS A 124 -14.17 10.00 -8.34
CA CYS A 124 -14.94 9.26 -7.34
C CYS A 124 -14.89 9.90 -5.93
N MET A 125 -13.89 10.73 -5.64
CA MET A 125 -13.80 11.48 -4.39
C MET A 125 -14.92 12.51 -4.25
N GLY A 126 -15.60 12.90 -5.34
CA GLY A 126 -16.81 13.74 -5.32
C GLY A 126 -18.13 12.97 -5.38
N HIS A 127 -18.11 11.63 -5.27
CA HIS A 127 -19.30 10.82 -5.49
C HIS A 127 -20.38 10.98 -4.40
N LYS A 128 -21.66 10.89 -4.77
CA LYS A 128 -22.79 11.03 -3.82
C LYS A 128 -22.79 10.00 -2.68
N ASN A 129 -22.31 8.78 -2.95
CA ASN A 129 -22.19 7.72 -1.95
C ASN A 129 -20.85 7.86 -1.21
N TRP A 130 -20.91 8.09 0.10
CA TRP A 130 -19.72 8.27 0.94
C TRP A 130 -18.78 7.07 0.92
N ARG A 131 -19.31 5.85 0.79
CA ARG A 131 -18.50 4.63 0.69
C ARG A 131 -17.62 4.65 -0.55
N THR A 132 -18.17 5.09 -1.68
CA THR A 132 -17.38 5.25 -2.91
C THR A 132 -16.26 6.28 -2.73
N ARG A 133 -16.53 7.41 -2.04
CA ARG A 133 -15.51 8.43 -1.76
C ARG A 133 -14.39 7.87 -0.88
N GLU A 134 -14.75 7.26 0.24
CA GLU A 134 -13.83 6.59 1.16
C GLU A 134 -12.95 5.55 0.43
N GLN A 135 -13.58 4.62 -0.30
CA GLN A 135 -12.85 3.56 -0.99
C GLN A 135 -12.03 4.07 -2.17
N SER A 136 -12.43 5.17 -2.82
CA SER A 136 -11.61 5.79 -3.87
C SER A 136 -10.29 6.32 -3.32
N LEU A 137 -10.30 6.90 -2.11
CA LEU A 137 -9.08 7.33 -1.44
C LEU A 137 -8.18 6.15 -1.07
N HIS A 138 -8.75 5.06 -0.56
CA HIS A 138 -8.01 3.82 -0.32
C HIS A 138 -7.39 3.25 -1.61
N ALA A 139 -8.13 3.26 -2.72
CA ALA A 139 -7.65 2.80 -4.00
C ALA A 139 -6.50 3.67 -4.53
N VAL A 140 -6.60 5.00 -4.46
CA VAL A 140 -5.51 5.89 -4.88
C VAL A 140 -4.24 5.56 -4.12
N TRP A 141 -4.31 5.49 -2.79
CA TRP A 141 -3.14 5.18 -1.98
C TRP A 141 -2.53 3.82 -2.34
N ARG A 142 -3.36 2.79 -2.52
CA ARG A 142 -2.86 1.45 -2.87
C ARG A 142 -2.29 1.37 -4.29
N CYS A 143 -2.80 2.15 -5.25
CA CYS A 143 -2.21 2.26 -6.58
C CYS A 143 -0.80 2.87 -6.49
N LEU A 144 -0.63 3.95 -5.71
CA LEU A 144 0.67 4.60 -5.52
C LEU A 144 1.66 3.69 -4.79
N GLU A 145 1.24 3.00 -3.73
CA GLU A 145 2.09 2.02 -3.02
C GLU A 145 2.50 0.86 -3.94
N ARG A 146 1.56 0.36 -4.76
CA ARG A 146 1.81 -0.79 -5.63
C ARG A 146 2.88 -0.51 -6.68
N GLN A 147 3.03 0.75 -7.09
CA GLN A 147 3.93 1.16 -8.18
C GLN A 147 5.05 2.11 -7.72
N ASP A 148 5.17 2.36 -6.41
CA ASP A 148 6.14 3.29 -5.80
C ASP A 148 6.07 4.74 -6.35
N LEU A 149 4.88 5.21 -6.68
CA LEU A 149 4.65 6.51 -7.35
C LEU A 149 4.26 7.64 -6.39
N PHE A 150 4.32 7.41 -5.07
CA PHE A 150 3.87 8.41 -4.09
C PHE A 150 4.63 9.72 -4.23
N ARG A 151 5.97 9.69 -4.31
CA ARG A 151 6.80 10.91 -4.37
C ARG A 151 6.52 11.77 -5.60
N GLU A 152 6.13 11.15 -6.70
CA GLU A 152 5.86 11.83 -7.98
C GLU A 152 4.47 12.47 -8.00
N LYS A 153 3.51 11.88 -7.28
CA LYS A 153 2.09 12.28 -7.30
C LYS A 153 1.61 12.99 -6.03
N GLN A 154 2.45 13.12 -5.00
CA GLN A 154 2.06 13.61 -3.68
C GLN A 154 1.45 15.02 -3.72
N ASP A 155 1.98 15.94 -4.52
CA ASP A 155 1.53 17.34 -4.53
C ASP A 155 0.10 17.46 -5.07
N GLU A 156 -0.21 16.72 -6.14
CA GLU A 156 -1.57 16.65 -6.70
C GLU A 156 -2.53 15.98 -5.71
N LEU A 157 -2.10 14.87 -5.10
CA LEU A 157 -2.93 14.11 -4.18
C LEU A 157 -3.23 14.88 -2.89
N LEU A 158 -2.27 15.65 -2.37
CA LEU A 158 -2.41 16.38 -1.12
C LEU A 158 -3.63 17.31 -1.15
N ASP A 159 -3.82 18.07 -2.24
CA ASP A 159 -4.96 18.98 -2.38
C ASP A 159 -6.30 18.26 -2.35
N ASP A 160 -6.38 17.07 -2.96
CA ASP A 160 -7.61 16.29 -2.96
C ASP A 160 -7.89 15.65 -1.59
N VAL A 161 -6.85 15.17 -0.89
CA VAL A 161 -6.98 14.63 0.47
C VAL A 161 -7.40 15.71 1.47
N LEU A 162 -6.84 16.92 1.36
CA LEU A 162 -7.17 18.03 2.27
C LEU A 162 -8.64 18.45 2.14
N LYS A 163 -9.21 18.43 0.93
CA LYS A 163 -10.66 18.67 0.73
C LYS A 163 -11.52 17.64 1.47
N LEU A 164 -11.08 16.37 1.52
CA LEU A 164 -11.82 15.29 2.18
C LEU A 164 -11.82 15.41 3.71
N LEU A 165 -10.97 16.25 4.32
CA LEU A 165 -11.06 16.57 5.75
C LEU A 165 -12.35 17.33 6.12
N GLU A 166 -12.99 17.98 5.15
CA GLU A 166 -14.26 18.69 5.30
C GLU A 166 -15.45 17.86 4.79
N ASP A 167 -15.25 16.57 4.50
CA ASP A 167 -16.31 15.72 4.00
C ASP A 167 -17.47 15.60 5.02
N SER A 168 -18.70 15.49 4.52
CA SER A 168 -19.90 15.32 5.37
C SER A 168 -19.88 14.02 6.19
N SER A 169 -19.29 12.95 5.66
CA SER A 169 -19.19 11.66 6.32
C SER A 169 -17.96 11.59 7.23
N LYS A 170 -18.15 11.09 8.46
CA LYS A 170 -17.04 10.85 9.39
C LYS A 170 -16.04 9.83 8.83
N ASP A 171 -16.52 8.76 8.20
CA ASP A 171 -15.64 7.70 7.67
C ASP A 171 -14.71 8.24 6.57
N VAL A 172 -15.19 9.16 5.74
CA VAL A 172 -14.36 9.79 4.70
C VAL A 172 -13.32 10.73 5.32
N ARG A 173 -13.70 11.51 6.34
CA ARG A 173 -12.74 12.36 7.07
C ARG A 173 -11.68 11.53 7.79
N ASP A 174 -12.06 10.40 8.40
CA ASP A 174 -11.12 9.49 9.07
C ASP A 174 -10.16 8.83 8.05
N ALA A 175 -10.66 8.45 6.87
CA ALA A 175 -9.83 7.95 5.78
C ALA A 175 -8.84 9.01 5.28
N ALA A 176 -9.26 10.29 5.20
CA ALA A 176 -8.38 11.41 4.85
C ALA A 176 -7.29 11.64 5.90
N ILE A 177 -7.62 11.59 7.19
CA ILE A 177 -6.62 11.65 8.27
C ILE A 177 -5.63 10.49 8.14
N THR A 178 -6.11 9.27 7.90
CA THR A 178 -5.26 8.09 7.72
C THR A 178 -4.34 8.22 6.50
N ALA A 179 -4.82 8.81 5.41
CA ALA A 179 -3.97 9.12 4.25
C ALA A 179 -2.87 10.12 4.62
N LEU A 180 -3.19 11.20 5.35
CA LEU A 180 -2.19 12.18 5.80
C LEU A 180 -1.17 11.60 6.79
N GLU A 181 -1.56 10.65 7.64
CA GLU A 181 -0.61 9.89 8.46
C GLU A 181 0.40 9.15 7.58
N LYS A 182 -0.07 8.56 6.48
CA LYS A 182 0.79 7.86 5.52
C LYS A 182 1.67 8.84 4.73
N PHE A 183 1.17 10.02 4.35
CA PHE A 183 2.02 11.10 3.83
C PHE A 183 3.14 11.43 4.81
N TYR A 184 2.80 11.62 6.09
CA TYR A 184 3.79 11.93 7.13
C TYR A 184 4.84 10.82 7.28
N MET A 185 4.44 9.55 7.16
CA MET A 185 5.39 8.43 7.13
C MET A 185 6.38 8.48 5.95
N CYS A 186 5.97 9.03 4.81
CA CYS A 186 6.78 9.07 3.59
C CYS A 186 7.69 10.32 3.47
N ILE A 187 7.23 11.48 3.95
CA ILE A 187 7.93 12.78 3.80
C ILE A 187 8.16 13.55 5.11
N GLY A 188 7.67 13.05 6.24
CA GLY A 188 7.94 13.60 7.57
C GLY A 188 7.59 15.08 7.69
N ALA A 189 8.55 15.86 8.20
CA ALA A 189 8.36 17.29 8.50
C ALA A 189 8.01 18.14 7.27
N SER A 190 8.35 17.71 6.04
CA SER A 190 7.97 18.44 4.82
C SER A 190 6.46 18.64 4.73
N LEU A 191 5.69 17.61 5.13
CA LEU A 191 4.22 17.71 5.15
C LEU A 191 3.73 18.83 6.06
N LEU A 192 4.40 19.10 7.19
CA LEU A 192 3.99 20.16 8.10
C LEU A 192 4.11 21.54 7.45
N SER A 193 5.20 21.76 6.71
CA SER A 193 5.39 22.99 5.91
C SER A 193 4.33 23.11 4.81
N ASP A 194 3.99 22.01 4.15
CA ASP A 194 2.94 22.00 3.13
C ASP A 194 1.57 22.34 3.73
N LEU A 195 1.24 21.78 4.90
CA LEU A 195 -0.01 22.07 5.62
C LEU A 195 -0.11 23.54 6.06
N GLU A 196 1.01 24.13 6.49
CA GLU A 196 1.10 25.55 6.83
C GLU A 196 0.87 26.42 5.59
N TYR A 197 1.56 26.10 4.48
CA TYR A 197 1.39 26.82 3.21
C TYR A 197 -0.03 26.74 2.65
N LYS A 198 -0.69 25.59 2.80
CA LYS A 198 -2.09 25.36 2.35
C LYS A 198 -3.15 25.99 3.28
N ASN A 199 -2.74 26.68 4.36
CA ASN A 199 -3.59 27.43 5.27
C ASN A 199 -4.78 26.60 5.84
N ILE A 200 -4.49 25.38 6.29
CA ILE A 200 -5.47 24.48 6.89
C ILE A 200 -5.96 25.01 8.24
N ARG A 201 -7.22 24.72 8.59
CA ARG A 201 -7.83 25.24 9.83
C ARG A 201 -7.00 24.83 11.05
N PRO A 202 -6.75 25.73 12.02
CA PRO A 202 -5.92 25.43 13.19
C PRO A 202 -6.36 24.21 13.99
N SER A 203 -7.67 23.93 14.07
CA SER A 203 -8.22 22.76 14.73
C SER A 203 -7.85 21.44 14.03
N GLN A 204 -7.81 21.44 12.70
CA GLN A 204 -7.40 20.29 11.90
C GLN A 204 -5.90 20.07 12.02
N VAL A 205 -5.09 21.13 11.90
CA VAL A 205 -3.63 21.04 12.11
C VAL A 205 -3.32 20.45 13.48
N LYS A 206 -3.94 20.94 14.56
CA LYS A 206 -3.77 20.39 15.90
C LYS A 206 -4.13 18.89 15.98
N THR A 207 -5.20 18.48 15.33
CA THR A 207 -5.63 17.08 15.29
C THR A 207 -4.61 16.22 14.55
N LEU A 208 -4.14 16.68 13.39
CA LEU A 208 -3.17 15.97 12.55
C LEU A 208 -1.81 15.85 13.25
N THR A 209 -1.27 16.93 13.81
CA THR A 209 0.01 16.89 14.53
C THR A 209 -0.04 15.92 15.70
N GLY A 210 -1.11 15.91 16.49
CA GLY A 210 -1.28 14.95 17.58
C GLY A 210 -1.44 13.48 17.13
N ARG A 211 -1.83 13.25 15.86
CA ARG A 211 -1.82 11.92 15.22
C ARG A 211 -0.41 11.55 14.77
N PHE A 212 0.30 12.48 14.12
CA PHE A 212 1.66 12.30 13.63
C PHE A 212 2.67 11.99 14.74
N GLU A 213 2.54 12.62 15.91
CA GLU A 213 3.40 12.35 17.09
C GLU A 213 3.35 10.89 17.57
N ARG A 214 2.28 10.15 17.24
CA ARG A 214 2.11 8.74 17.61
C ARG A 214 2.71 7.79 16.59
N ILE A 215 3.12 8.30 15.43
CA ILE A 215 3.74 7.52 14.37
C ILE A 215 5.22 7.39 14.72
N PRO A 216 5.74 6.17 14.96
CA PRO A 216 7.15 5.99 15.20
C PRO A 216 7.92 6.48 13.97
N VAL A 217 8.77 7.49 14.16
CA VAL A 217 9.69 7.95 13.13
C VAL A 217 10.54 6.74 12.76
N ARG A 218 10.34 6.18 11.56
CA ARG A 218 11.31 5.24 10.98
C ARG A 218 12.58 6.06 10.82
N GLY A 219 13.49 5.86 11.78
CA GLY A 219 14.62 6.74 12.02
C GLY A 219 15.40 7.01 10.75
N ASN A 220 15.82 8.27 10.61
CA ASN A 220 17.10 8.60 10.03
C ASN A 220 18.12 7.52 10.42
N GLU A 221 18.55 6.69 9.46
CA GLU A 221 19.80 5.96 9.59
C GLU A 221 20.96 6.97 9.43
N ASN A 222 21.05 7.92 10.36
CA ASN A 222 22.32 8.52 10.68
C ASN A 222 23.09 7.43 11.42
N ARG A 223 24.06 6.81 10.73
CA ARG A 223 25.19 6.09 11.33
C ARG A 223 25.67 6.89 12.54
N ALA A 224 25.27 6.48 13.73
CA ALA A 224 25.91 6.91 14.96
C ALA A 224 27.29 6.26 14.97
N VAL A 225 28.28 7.00 14.43
CA VAL A 225 29.68 6.76 14.76
C VAL A 225 29.79 7.02 16.26
N THR A 226 29.97 5.96 17.04
CA THR A 226 30.30 6.07 18.46
C THR A 226 31.62 6.83 18.59
N PRO A 227 31.70 7.95 19.34
CA PRO A 227 32.97 8.51 19.72
C PRO A 227 33.57 7.60 20.80
N SER A 228 34.66 6.90 20.48
CA SER A 228 35.52 6.27 21.47
C SER A 228 36.20 7.40 22.25
N TYR A 229 35.79 7.59 23.50
CA TYR A 229 36.53 8.35 24.50
C TYR A 229 37.31 7.35 25.35
N ASP A 230 38.59 7.18 25.05
CA ASP A 230 39.58 6.73 26.02
C ASP A 230 40.52 7.91 26.29
N ASP A 231 40.16 8.71 27.29
CA ASP A 231 41.06 9.65 27.94
C ASP A 231 41.12 9.29 29.43
N ARG A 232 42.17 8.58 29.82
CA ARG A 232 42.59 8.49 31.22
C ARG A 232 44.07 8.83 31.30
N SER A 233 44.27 10.09 31.61
CA SER A 233 45.49 10.69 32.12
C SER A 233 46.08 9.90 33.28
N ASN A 234 47.40 9.73 33.18
CA ASN A 234 48.27 9.05 34.11
C ASN A 234 49.00 10.15 34.90
N GLN A 235 48.84 10.20 36.23
CA GLN A 235 49.76 10.96 37.07
C GLN A 235 49.80 10.49 38.54
N ASP A 236 51.00 10.03 38.93
CA ASP A 236 51.78 10.22 40.17
C ASP A 236 51.19 9.74 41.51
N ASN A 237 51.80 8.72 42.14
CA ASN A 237 52.89 8.77 43.17
C ASN A 237 52.25 8.43 44.55
N ASP A 238 52.86 7.78 45.54
CA ASP A 238 54.22 7.33 45.87
C ASP A 238 54.09 6.27 46.99
N ASP A 239 55.23 5.67 47.35
CA ASP A 239 55.63 5.11 48.67
C ASP A 239 55.83 3.60 48.88
N ALA A 240 57.14 3.29 49.04
CA ALA A 240 57.79 2.52 50.11
C ALA A 240 58.24 1.04 49.85
N PRO A 241 59.35 0.60 50.50
CA PRO A 241 60.43 -0.18 49.86
C PRO A 241 60.72 -1.57 50.50
N ALA A 242 61.63 -2.35 49.91
CA ALA A 242 62.81 -2.98 50.55
C ALA A 242 63.27 -4.34 49.95
N GLN A 243 64.61 -4.51 49.91
CA GLN A 243 65.43 -5.76 49.88
C GLN A 243 65.42 -6.60 48.58
N GLY A 244 66.52 -7.11 48.02
CA GLY A 244 67.91 -7.30 48.47
C GLY A 244 68.39 -8.71 48.05
N ASP A 245 69.59 -8.80 47.45
CA ASP A 245 70.38 -10.01 47.04
C ASP A 245 70.00 -10.76 45.75
N ALA A 246 70.91 -11.28 44.92
CA ALA A 246 72.37 -11.18 44.78
C ALA A 246 72.75 -11.79 43.39
N ALA A 247 73.79 -11.28 42.73
CA ALA A 247 74.45 -11.91 41.57
C ALA A 247 75.61 -12.81 42.05
N PRO A 248 76.15 -13.74 41.24
CA PRO A 248 77.23 -13.43 40.28
C PRO A 248 77.18 -14.36 39.03
N GLU A 249 78.03 -14.39 37.99
CA GLU A 249 79.31 -13.79 37.67
C GLU A 249 79.61 -13.91 36.16
N LYS A 250 80.61 -13.14 35.74
CA LYS A 250 81.31 -13.07 34.46
C LYS A 250 81.87 -14.43 33.99
N LEU A 251 82.06 -14.61 32.68
CA LEU A 251 83.39 -14.45 32.04
C LEU A 251 83.35 -14.80 30.54
N SER A 252 83.97 -13.91 29.80
CA SER A 252 84.36 -13.98 28.40
C SER A 252 85.50 -14.97 28.16
N SER A 253 85.78 -15.17 26.85
CA SER A 253 87.06 -15.62 26.28
C SER A 253 87.23 -17.16 26.19
N ILE A 254 87.87 -17.77 25.19
CA ILE A 254 88.60 -17.32 23.99
C ILE A 254 88.88 -18.59 23.15
N LEU A 255 88.82 -18.44 21.83
CA LEU A 255 89.57 -19.11 20.74
C LEU A 255 89.92 -20.62 20.73
N SER A 256 89.67 -21.16 19.54
CA SER A 256 90.46 -22.16 18.78
C SER A 256 90.33 -23.64 19.13
N SER A 257 89.50 -24.35 18.37
CA SER A 257 89.95 -25.13 17.20
C SER A 257 88.78 -25.41 16.27
#